data_AF-A0A2E5AN66-F1
#
_entry.id   AF-A0A2E5AN66-F1
#
_cell.length_a   1.000
_cell.length_b   1.000
_cell.length_c   1.000
_cell.angle_alpha   90.00
_cell.angle_beta   90.00
_cell.angle_gamma   90.00
#
_symmetry.space_group_name_H-M   'P 1'
#
loop_
_entity.id
_entity.type
_entity.pdbx_description
1 polymer ?
#
loop_
_entity_poly.entity_id
_entity_poly.type
_entity_poly.pdbx_seq_one_letter_code
_entity_poly.pdbx_strand_id
1 'polypeptide(L)'
;MRIPVTVYSEITPNPSTMKFVANKYILPSGESANFTSQSQTIGYSPLAEELFKFPFVDGVFLAANFVTVTKTDNVSWDFITMQLRDFVREWIAECKEILLKSQDPVMEEEEPSVEVPKIEESEYDDKIIALLDQYVRPAVENDGGAIDYVGYDEGKVIVKMKGSCAGCPSSTATLKGGIETLLKQHLPNVQEVVALNQAM
;
A
#
# COMPACT_ATOMS: atom_id res chain seq x y z
N MET A 1 25.35 10.00 17.11
CA MET A 1 25.04 8.70 17.74
C MET A 1 24.32 7.87 16.68
N ARG A 2 24.84 6.68 16.28
CA ARG A 2 24.12 5.82 15.33
C ARG A 2 23.00 5.11 16.10
N ILE A 3 21.75 5.38 15.74
CA ILE A 3 20.59 4.73 16.34
C ILE A 3 20.57 3.29 15.82
N PRO A 4 20.48 2.26 16.69
CA PRO A 4 20.42 0.87 16.24
C PRO A 4 19.14 0.63 15.45
N VAL A 5 19.29 0.10 14.23
CA VAL A 5 18.19 -0.24 13.33
C VAL A 5 18.07 -1.75 13.24
N THR A 6 16.87 -2.26 13.47
CA THR A 6 16.53 -3.66 13.24
C THR A 6 15.41 -3.73 12.23
N VAL A 7 15.57 -4.60 11.23
CA VAL A 7 14.54 -4.94 10.26
C VAL A 7 14.28 -6.43 10.38
N TYR A 8 13.02 -6.85 10.27
CA TYR A 8 12.63 -8.25 10.21
C TYR A 8 11.57 -8.44 9.12
N SER A 9 11.42 -9.67 8.62
CA SER A 9 10.51 -9.99 7.53
C SER A 9 9.27 -10.72 8.05
N GLU A 10 8.09 -10.32 7.58
CA GLU A 10 6.79 -10.93 7.85
C GLU A 10 6.20 -11.46 6.53
N ILE A 11 5.64 -12.67 6.57
CA ILE A 11 4.85 -13.20 5.47
C ILE A 11 3.51 -12.46 5.39
N THR A 12 3.03 -12.25 4.16
CA THR A 12 1.73 -11.63 3.92
C THR A 12 0.75 -12.66 3.35
N PRO A 13 -0.57 -12.42 3.41
CA PRO A 13 -1.56 -13.32 2.78
C PRO A 13 -1.35 -13.51 1.27
N ASN A 14 -0.73 -12.51 0.61
CA ASN A 14 -0.31 -12.62 -0.78
C ASN A 14 1.08 -13.29 -0.88
N PRO A 15 1.20 -14.46 -1.55
CA PRO A 15 2.46 -15.22 -1.62
C PRO A 15 3.55 -14.52 -2.45
N SER A 16 3.17 -13.61 -3.34
CA SER A 16 4.10 -12.84 -4.17
C SER A 16 4.63 -11.60 -3.45
N THR A 17 4.17 -11.32 -2.23
CA THR A 17 4.66 -10.18 -1.43
C THR A 17 5.28 -10.61 -0.12
N MET A 18 6.19 -9.79 0.39
CA MET A 18 6.78 -9.93 1.72
C MET A 18 6.97 -8.55 2.34
N LYS A 19 6.67 -8.45 3.63
CA LYS A 19 6.75 -7.21 4.40
C LYS A 19 8.04 -7.18 5.20
N PHE A 20 8.76 -6.07 5.17
CA PHE A 20 9.99 -5.82 5.91
C PHE A 20 9.76 -4.68 6.89
N VAL A 21 9.69 -5.01 8.17
CA VAL A 21 9.29 -4.08 9.24
C VAL A 21 10.53 -3.58 9.98
N ALA A 22 10.65 -2.26 10.11
CA ALA A 22 11.69 -1.59 10.87
C ALA A 22 11.22 -1.21 12.27
N ASN A 23 12.15 -1.12 13.22
CA ASN A 23 11.89 -0.63 14.59
C ASN A 23 11.71 0.90 14.68
N LYS A 24 11.64 1.61 13.56
CA LYS A 24 11.37 3.05 13.49
C LYS A 24 10.54 3.37 12.25
N TYR A 25 9.78 4.45 12.34
CA TYR A 25 9.02 4.97 11.19
C TYR A 25 9.98 5.33 10.05
N ILE A 26 9.63 4.87 8.85
CA ILE A 26 10.29 5.18 7.59
C ILE A 26 9.55 6.31 6.84
N LEU A 27 8.24 6.43 7.08
CA LEU A 27 7.37 7.48 6.58
C LEU A 27 6.53 8.04 7.74
N PRO A 28 6.09 9.31 7.67
CA PRO A 28 5.11 9.87 8.59
C PRO A 28 3.80 9.07 8.61
N SER A 29 3.04 9.19 9.70
CA SER A 29 1.74 8.52 9.82
C SER A 29 0.75 9.06 8.79
N GLY A 30 0.09 8.16 8.07
CA GLY A 30 -0.85 8.51 6.99
C GLY A 30 -0.23 8.55 5.61
N GLU A 31 1.10 8.70 5.50
CA GLU A 31 1.78 8.71 4.20
C GLU A 31 2.05 7.28 3.71
N SER A 32 1.76 7.06 2.43
CA SER A 32 2.06 5.80 1.75
C SER A 32 2.55 6.06 0.33
N ALA A 33 3.44 5.21 -0.17
CA ALA A 33 3.90 5.28 -1.54
C ALA A 33 3.85 3.89 -2.18
N ASN A 34 3.25 3.79 -3.36
CA ASN A 34 3.05 2.53 -4.05
C ASN A 34 3.61 2.60 -5.47
N PHE A 35 4.68 1.85 -5.72
CA PHE A 35 5.38 1.83 -6.99
C PHE A 35 5.17 0.48 -7.66
N THR A 36 4.62 0.49 -8.87
CA THR A 36 4.40 -0.71 -9.70
C THR A 36 5.36 -0.79 -10.88
N SER A 37 6.21 0.22 -11.07
CA SER A 37 7.24 0.24 -12.10
C SER A 37 8.44 1.08 -11.68
N GLN A 38 9.61 0.75 -12.24
CA GLN A 38 10.83 1.51 -11.99
C GLN A 38 10.71 2.99 -12.40
N SER A 39 9.99 3.29 -13.48
CA SER A 39 9.81 4.67 -13.95
C SER A 39 9.10 5.57 -12.93
N GLN A 40 8.18 5.01 -12.12
CA GLN A 40 7.48 5.76 -11.07
C GLN A 40 8.38 6.12 -9.88
N THR A 41 9.52 5.44 -9.71
CA THR A 41 10.41 5.67 -8.57
C THR A 41 11.34 6.86 -8.75
N ILE A 42 11.68 7.19 -9.99
CA ILE A 42 12.67 8.19 -10.34
C ILE A 42 12.20 9.57 -9.87
N GLY A 43 12.94 10.18 -8.95
CA GLY A 43 12.60 11.47 -8.36
C GLY A 43 11.55 11.43 -7.24
N TYR A 44 11.04 10.24 -6.88
CA TYR A 44 10.09 10.04 -5.78
C TYR A 44 10.71 9.33 -4.59
N SER A 45 11.35 8.17 -4.79
CA SER A 45 11.90 7.37 -3.69
C SER A 45 13.23 6.72 -4.09
N PRO A 46 14.36 7.22 -3.56
CA PRO A 46 15.67 6.61 -3.76
C PRO A 46 15.75 5.16 -3.26
N LEU A 47 15.05 4.85 -2.16
CA LEU A 47 14.96 3.47 -1.66
C LEU A 47 14.24 2.56 -2.67
N ALA A 48 13.10 3.00 -3.20
CA ALA A 48 12.36 2.23 -4.19
C ALA A 48 13.18 2.07 -5.48
N GLU A 49 13.82 3.13 -5.97
CA GLU A 49 14.65 3.08 -7.17
C GLU A 49 15.75 2.02 -7.08
N GLU A 50 16.44 1.94 -5.95
CA GLU A 50 17.46 0.91 -5.73
C GLU A 50 16.87 -0.48 -5.54
N LEU A 51 15.67 -0.60 -4.93
CA LEU A 51 14.96 -1.88 -4.86
C LEU A 51 14.55 -2.40 -6.25
N PHE A 52 14.14 -1.52 -7.16
CA PHE A 52 13.80 -1.92 -8.54
C PHE A 52 15.02 -2.32 -9.39
N LYS A 53 16.26 -2.08 -8.93
CA LYS A 53 17.45 -2.61 -9.61
C LYS A 53 17.61 -4.11 -9.43
N PHE A 54 16.96 -4.70 -8.41
CA PHE A 54 16.93 -6.14 -8.26
C PHE A 54 15.99 -6.75 -9.32
N PRO A 55 16.48 -7.69 -10.16
CA PRO A 55 15.71 -8.20 -11.31
C PRO A 55 14.48 -9.03 -10.91
N PHE A 56 14.33 -9.34 -9.63
CA PHE A 56 13.22 -10.09 -9.07
C PHE A 56 12.19 -9.20 -8.38
N VAL A 57 12.37 -7.87 -8.33
CA VAL A 57 11.42 -6.93 -7.72
C VAL A 57 10.49 -6.39 -8.81
N ASP A 58 9.19 -6.61 -8.62
CA ASP A 58 8.12 -6.17 -9.52
C ASP A 58 7.34 -4.97 -8.95
N GLY A 59 7.33 -4.82 -7.62
CA GLY A 59 6.62 -3.74 -6.95
C GLY A 59 7.22 -3.42 -5.58
N VAL A 60 7.09 -2.17 -5.18
CA VAL A 60 7.54 -1.69 -3.86
C VAL A 60 6.46 -0.80 -3.27
N PHE A 61 6.07 -1.12 -2.05
CA PHE A 61 5.14 -0.33 -1.27
C PHE A 61 5.79 0.10 0.06
N LEU A 62 5.63 1.37 0.40
CA LEU A 62 6.20 1.98 1.60
C LEU A 62 5.06 2.58 2.42
N ALA A 63 4.99 2.24 3.71
CA ALA A 63 4.06 2.87 4.64
C ALA A 63 4.58 2.78 6.07
N ALA A 64 4.27 3.79 6.89
CA ALA A 64 4.58 3.83 8.32
C ALA A 64 6.03 3.40 8.64
N ASN A 65 6.23 2.19 9.17
CA ASN A 65 7.54 1.62 9.53
C ASN A 65 7.93 0.37 8.71
N PHE A 66 7.26 0.10 7.59
CA PHE A 66 7.51 -1.12 6.81
C PHE A 66 7.59 -0.88 5.30
N VAL A 67 8.32 -1.77 4.65
CA VAL A 67 8.45 -1.86 3.19
C VAL A 67 7.87 -3.19 2.75
N THR A 68 6.88 -3.19 1.87
CA THR A 68 6.38 -4.40 1.22
C THR A 68 7.00 -4.51 -0.16
N VAL A 69 7.59 -5.65 -0.46
CA VAL A 69 8.18 -5.93 -1.77
C VAL A 69 7.34 -7.00 -2.47
N THR A 70 6.97 -6.73 -3.72
CA THR A 70 6.37 -7.71 -4.63
C THR A 70 7.48 -8.32 -5.48
N LYS A 71 7.60 -9.65 -5.48
CA LYS A 71 8.57 -10.36 -6.29
C LYS A 71 7.96 -10.88 -7.59
N THR A 72 8.82 -11.17 -8.57
CA THR A 72 8.45 -11.97 -9.75
C THR A 72 8.30 -13.45 -9.39
N ASP A 73 7.58 -14.21 -10.24
CA ASP A 73 7.30 -15.63 -10.01
C ASP A 73 8.53 -16.55 -10.17
N ASN A 74 9.62 -16.02 -10.72
CA ASN A 74 10.80 -16.81 -11.09
C ASN A 74 11.75 -17.11 -9.92
N VAL A 75 11.49 -16.57 -8.72
CA VAL A 75 12.40 -16.67 -7.56
C VAL A 75 11.63 -17.01 -6.28
N SER A 76 12.20 -17.86 -5.42
CA SER A 76 11.66 -18.14 -4.06
C SER A 76 12.15 -17.11 -3.05
N TRP A 77 11.29 -16.76 -2.08
CA TRP A 77 11.63 -15.89 -0.96
C TRP A 77 12.86 -16.39 -0.18
N ASP A 78 13.03 -17.72 -0.05
CA ASP A 78 14.16 -18.33 0.67
C ASP A 78 15.55 -17.83 0.19
N PHE A 79 15.66 -17.43 -1.07
CA PHE A 79 16.92 -16.96 -1.66
C PHE A 79 17.13 -15.45 -1.55
N ILE A 80 16.05 -14.66 -1.42
CA ILE A 80 16.10 -13.19 -1.53
C ILE A 80 15.78 -12.47 -0.21
N THR A 81 15.11 -13.14 0.75
CA THR A 81 14.68 -12.50 2.00
C THR A 81 15.85 -11.91 2.78
N MET A 82 16.96 -12.64 2.95
CA MET A 82 18.12 -12.12 3.68
C MET A 82 18.75 -10.91 2.98
N GLN A 83 18.90 -10.98 1.65
CA GLN A 83 19.50 -9.92 0.85
C GLN A 83 18.67 -8.63 0.95
N LEU A 84 17.35 -8.72 0.75
CA LEU A 84 16.46 -7.57 0.85
C LEU A 84 16.40 -7.00 2.27
N ARG A 85 16.35 -7.87 3.28
CA ARG A 85 16.34 -7.45 4.69
C ARG A 85 17.58 -6.65 5.05
N ASP A 86 18.76 -7.14 4.67
CA ASP A 86 20.02 -6.46 4.98
C ASP A 86 20.14 -5.15 4.21
N PHE A 87 19.70 -5.11 2.95
CA PHE A 87 19.63 -3.89 2.14
C PHE A 87 18.75 -2.82 2.79
N VAL A 88 17.51 -3.17 3.15
CA VAL A 88 16.57 -2.24 3.80
C VAL A 88 17.10 -1.78 5.15
N ARG A 89 17.67 -2.69 5.96
CA ARG A 89 18.31 -2.36 7.24
C ARG A 89 19.43 -1.35 7.06
N GLU A 90 20.33 -1.57 6.12
CA GLU A 90 21.49 -0.70 5.87
C GLU A 90 21.07 0.66 5.36
N TRP A 91 20.11 0.72 4.43
CA TRP A 91 19.54 1.97 3.94
C TRP A 91 19.01 2.85 5.07
N ILE A 92 18.21 2.23 5.93
CA ILE A 92 17.57 2.87 7.07
C ILE A 92 18.61 3.25 8.15
N ALA A 93 19.66 2.45 8.34
CA ALA A 93 20.76 2.71 9.29
C ALA A 93 21.67 3.86 8.85
N GLU A 94 21.82 4.06 7.55
CA GLU A 94 22.59 5.17 6.97
C GLU A 94 21.80 6.49 6.94
N CYS A 95 20.54 6.50 7.37
CA CYS A 95 19.64 7.66 7.31
C CYS A 95 19.54 8.25 5.90
N LYS A 96 19.61 7.38 4.88
CA LYS A 96 19.38 7.79 3.50
C LYS A 96 17.92 8.22 3.33
N GLU A 97 17.68 9.18 2.45
CA GLU A 97 16.33 9.62 2.11
C GLU A 97 15.53 8.44 1.55
N ILE A 98 14.34 8.22 2.12
CA ILE A 98 13.45 7.12 1.74
C ILE A 98 12.44 7.61 0.72
N LEU A 99 11.95 8.83 0.88
CA LEU A 99 10.94 9.44 0.04
C LEU A 99 11.23 10.94 -0.09
N LEU A 100 11.34 11.42 -1.32
CA LEU A 100 11.62 12.81 -1.70
C LEU A 100 10.32 13.58 -1.97
N LYS A 101 9.27 12.89 -2.44
CA LYS A 101 7.94 13.45 -2.69
C LYS A 101 6.87 12.44 -2.28
N SER A 102 5.88 12.88 -1.51
CA SER A 102 4.75 12.05 -1.08
C SER A 102 3.85 11.77 -2.28
N GLN A 103 3.58 10.49 -2.54
CA GLN A 103 2.53 10.07 -3.47
C GLN A 103 1.24 9.85 -2.69
N ASP A 104 0.64 10.93 -2.17
CA ASP A 104 -0.69 10.86 -1.57
C ASP A 104 -1.76 11.43 -2.52
N PRO A 105 -3.02 11.00 -2.33
CA PRO A 105 -4.00 11.01 -3.39
C PRO A 105 -4.45 12.43 -3.68
N VAL A 106 -4.67 12.69 -4.98
CA VAL A 106 -5.26 13.90 -5.55
C VAL A 106 -4.26 15.03 -5.80
N MET A 107 -4.01 15.25 -7.10
CA MET A 107 -3.46 16.44 -7.76
C MET A 107 -1.93 16.62 -7.74
N GLU A 108 -1.26 16.06 -8.77
CA GLU A 108 -0.76 16.84 -9.91
C GLU A 108 -0.33 15.90 -11.05
N GLU A 109 -0.40 16.44 -12.25
CA GLU A 109 -0.49 15.82 -13.58
C GLU A 109 0.73 14.98 -13.99
N GLU A 110 0.52 13.79 -14.55
CA GLU A 110 0.90 13.39 -15.92
C GLU A 110 0.87 11.84 -16.10
N GLU A 111 0.27 11.43 -17.23
CA GLU A 111 0.12 10.09 -17.84
C GLU A 111 -1.16 9.26 -17.51
N PRO A 112 -1.75 8.61 -18.55
CA PRO A 112 -3.18 8.39 -18.66
C PRO A 112 -3.67 7.04 -18.10
N SER A 113 -5.00 6.95 -17.92
CA SER A 113 -5.80 5.72 -17.72
C SER A 113 -6.08 5.20 -16.31
N VAL A 114 -6.56 6.05 -15.40
CA VAL A 114 -7.77 5.71 -14.64
C VAL A 114 -8.53 7.02 -14.41
N GLU A 115 -9.71 7.18 -15.00
CA GLU A 115 -10.63 8.26 -14.63
C GLU A 115 -10.98 8.07 -13.15
N VAL A 116 -10.32 8.80 -12.25
CA VAL A 116 -10.84 8.98 -10.90
C VAL A 116 -12.10 9.85 -11.09
N PRO A 117 -13.31 9.31 -10.86
CA PRO A 117 -14.50 10.13 -11.03
C PRO A 117 -14.39 11.30 -10.05
N LYS A 118 -14.67 12.52 -10.51
CA LYS A 118 -14.85 13.67 -9.61
C LYS A 118 -16.15 13.45 -8.84
N ILE A 119 -16.05 12.73 -7.73
CA ILE A 119 -17.17 12.46 -6.83
C ILE A 119 -17.31 13.69 -5.93
N GLU A 120 -18.51 14.26 -5.86
CA GLU A 120 -18.79 15.36 -4.94
C GLU A 120 -18.76 14.85 -3.49
N GLU A 121 -18.32 15.70 -2.55
CA GLU A 121 -18.28 15.35 -1.13
C GLU A 121 -19.67 14.94 -0.63
N SER A 122 -19.75 13.75 -0.04
CA SER A 122 -20.97 13.22 0.54
C SER A 122 -21.01 13.42 2.05
N GLU A 123 -22.23 13.48 2.61
CA GLU A 123 -22.42 13.51 4.08
C GLU A 123 -21.95 12.21 4.78
N TYR A 124 -21.64 11.16 4.00
CA TYR A 124 -21.17 9.87 4.49
C TYR A 124 -19.65 9.77 4.54
N ASP A 125 -18.91 10.65 3.88
CA ASP A 125 -17.47 10.51 3.64
C ASP A 125 -16.69 10.41 4.95
N ASP A 126 -16.90 11.37 5.86
CA ASP A 126 -16.25 11.38 7.18
C ASP A 126 -16.54 10.11 7.99
N LYS A 127 -17.78 9.61 7.91
CA LYS A 127 -18.18 8.39 8.63
C LYS A 127 -17.54 7.15 8.02
N ILE A 128 -17.49 7.07 6.70
CA ILE A 128 -16.84 5.98 5.98
C ILE A 128 -15.34 5.98 6.31
N ILE A 129 -14.68 7.14 6.19
CA ILE A 129 -13.26 7.31 6.50
C ILE A 129 -12.99 6.88 7.95
N ALA A 130 -13.78 7.35 8.92
CA ALA A 130 -13.62 6.96 10.32
C ALA A 130 -13.74 5.44 10.56
N LEU A 131 -14.70 4.78 9.89
CA LEU A 131 -14.86 3.32 9.98
C LEU A 131 -13.68 2.58 9.35
N LEU A 132 -13.21 3.05 8.19
CA LEU A 132 -12.04 2.48 7.52
C LEU A 132 -10.78 2.63 8.39
N ASP A 133 -10.55 3.81 8.95
CA ASP A 133 -9.41 4.10 9.81
C ASP A 133 -9.41 3.26 11.09
N GLN A 134 -10.58 3.08 11.69
CA GLN A 134 -10.70 2.38 12.96
C GLN A 134 -10.59 0.86 12.82
N TYR A 135 -11.16 0.27 11.76
CA TYR A 135 -11.32 -1.18 11.66
C TYR A 135 -10.61 -1.82 10.49
N VAL A 136 -10.43 -1.10 9.38
CA VAL A 136 -9.91 -1.67 8.12
C VAL A 136 -8.43 -1.41 7.96
N ARG A 137 -7.99 -0.15 8.04
CA ARG A 137 -6.57 0.23 7.88
C ARG A 137 -5.63 -0.58 8.79
N PRO A 138 -5.92 -0.80 10.09
CA PRO A 138 -5.03 -1.58 10.94
C PRO A 138 -4.83 -3.02 10.44
N ALA A 139 -5.89 -3.65 9.94
CA ALA A 139 -5.82 -5.01 9.40
C ALA A 139 -5.05 -5.04 8.07
N VAL A 140 -5.29 -4.05 7.20
CA VAL A 140 -4.64 -3.95 5.90
C VAL A 140 -3.14 -3.65 6.02
N GLU A 141 -2.75 -2.77 6.93
CA GLU A 141 -1.35 -2.47 7.23
C GLU A 141 -0.64 -3.66 7.89
N ASN A 142 -1.33 -4.40 8.75
CA ASN A 142 -0.81 -5.65 9.29
C ASN A 142 -0.46 -6.63 8.15
N ASP A 143 -1.33 -6.73 7.16
CA ASP A 143 -1.16 -7.59 5.98
C ASP A 143 -0.18 -7.03 4.94
N GLY A 144 0.43 -5.86 5.17
CA GLY A 144 1.44 -5.25 4.31
C GLY A 144 0.89 -4.42 3.15
N GLY A 145 -0.37 -3.98 3.22
CA GLY A 145 -1.00 -3.09 2.25
C GLY A 145 -1.40 -1.73 2.83
N ALA A 146 -2.12 -0.97 2.03
CA ALA A 146 -2.92 0.18 2.48
C ALA A 146 -4.23 0.25 1.68
N ILE A 147 -5.18 1.03 2.19
CA ILE A 147 -6.46 1.32 1.55
C ILE A 147 -6.69 2.81 1.56
N ASP A 148 -6.96 3.39 0.40
CA ASP A 148 -7.41 4.78 0.29
C ASP A 148 -8.90 4.83 0.00
N TYR A 149 -9.58 5.73 0.69
CA TYR A 149 -10.92 6.13 0.31
C TYR A 149 -10.84 7.08 -0.89
N VAL A 150 -11.66 6.84 -1.91
CA VAL A 150 -11.70 7.65 -3.14
C VAL A 150 -12.95 8.51 -3.18
N GLY A 151 -14.09 7.96 -2.77
CA GLY A 151 -15.36 8.68 -2.77
C GLY A 151 -16.56 7.77 -2.55
N TYR A 152 -17.74 8.38 -2.47
CA TYR A 152 -19.01 7.70 -2.32
C TYR A 152 -20.00 8.18 -3.38
N ASP A 153 -20.56 7.25 -4.16
CA ASP A 153 -21.46 7.53 -5.26
C ASP A 153 -22.68 6.61 -5.21
N GLU A 154 -23.87 7.17 -4.98
CA GLU A 154 -25.16 6.44 -4.99
C GLU A 154 -25.17 5.10 -4.22
N GLY A 155 -24.59 5.07 -3.01
CA GLY A 155 -24.51 3.85 -2.20
C GLY A 155 -23.26 3.00 -2.47
N LYS A 156 -22.42 3.38 -3.43
CA LYS A 156 -21.16 2.71 -3.73
C LYS A 156 -20.00 3.44 -3.06
N VAL A 157 -19.25 2.71 -2.24
CA VAL A 157 -18.03 3.21 -1.61
C VAL A 157 -16.84 2.81 -2.49
N ILE A 158 -16.14 3.79 -3.04
CA ILE A 158 -15.02 3.55 -3.95
C ILE A 158 -13.72 3.66 -3.15
N VAL A 159 -12.90 2.61 -3.23
CA VAL A 159 -11.62 2.51 -2.54
C VAL A 159 -10.50 2.12 -3.51
N LYS A 160 -9.26 2.44 -3.14
CA LYS A 160 -8.06 2.02 -3.85
C LYS A 160 -7.18 1.21 -2.92
N MET A 161 -6.90 -0.03 -3.31
CA MET A 161 -6.02 -0.92 -2.53
C MET A 161 -4.57 -0.75 -2.99
N LYS A 162 -3.61 -0.77 -2.06
CA LYS A 162 -2.17 -0.64 -2.31
C LYS A 162 -1.38 -1.77 -1.63
N GLY A 163 -0.13 -1.97 -2.03
CA GLY A 163 0.78 -2.96 -1.45
C GLY A 163 0.28 -4.40 -1.61
N SER A 164 0.40 -5.23 -0.57
CA SER A 164 0.03 -6.66 -0.61
C SER A 164 -1.43 -6.92 -0.97
N CYS A 165 -2.31 -5.96 -0.70
CA CYS A 165 -3.73 -6.04 -1.01
C CYS A 165 -4.07 -5.64 -2.46
N ALA A 166 -3.10 -5.14 -3.22
CA ALA A 166 -3.23 -4.89 -4.65
C ALA A 166 -2.76 -6.10 -5.47
N GLY A 167 -3.49 -6.45 -6.54
CA GLY A 167 -3.01 -7.40 -7.56
C GLY A 167 -3.28 -8.90 -7.32
N CYS A 168 -3.87 -9.30 -6.18
CA CYS A 168 -4.30 -10.70 -5.98
C CYS A 168 -5.84 -10.78 -5.94
N PRO A 169 -6.50 -11.41 -6.95
CA PRO A 169 -7.97 -11.44 -7.03
C PRO A 169 -8.65 -12.02 -5.79
N SER A 170 -8.04 -13.02 -5.16
CA SER A 170 -8.58 -13.64 -3.94
C SER A 170 -8.50 -12.70 -2.75
N SER A 171 -7.35 -12.05 -2.51
CA SER A 171 -7.16 -11.09 -1.42
C SER A 171 -8.06 -9.87 -1.59
N THR A 172 -8.18 -9.34 -2.80
CA THR A 172 -9.06 -8.19 -3.10
C THR A 172 -10.52 -8.55 -2.86
N ALA A 173 -10.99 -9.72 -3.31
CA ALA A 173 -12.39 -10.13 -3.13
C ALA A 173 -12.76 -10.34 -1.65
N THR A 174 -11.91 -11.01 -0.87
CA THR A 174 -12.16 -11.23 0.57
C THR A 174 -12.19 -9.91 1.33
N LEU A 175 -11.22 -9.04 1.07
CA LEU A 175 -11.13 -7.75 1.77
C LEU A 175 -12.28 -6.81 1.37
N LYS A 176 -12.63 -6.76 0.07
CA LYS A 176 -13.83 -6.06 -0.44
C LYS A 176 -15.09 -6.51 0.32
N GLY A 177 -15.33 -7.82 0.43
CA GLY A 177 -16.49 -8.35 1.13
C GLY A 177 -16.50 -8.03 2.63
N GLY A 178 -15.33 -8.05 3.28
CA GLY A 178 -15.18 -7.66 4.68
C GLY A 178 -15.52 -6.19 4.91
N ILE A 179 -14.99 -5.29 4.07
CA ILE A 179 -15.26 -3.85 4.13
C ILE A 179 -16.75 -3.58 3.87
N GLU A 180 -17.32 -4.21 2.85
CA GLU A 180 -18.73 -4.03 2.52
C GLU A 180 -19.66 -4.46 3.66
N THR A 181 -19.35 -5.58 4.31
CA THR A 181 -20.11 -6.06 5.47
C THR A 181 -20.04 -5.07 6.63
N LEU A 182 -18.83 -4.59 6.95
CA LEU A 182 -18.61 -3.59 8.00
C LEU A 182 -19.41 -2.30 7.72
N LEU A 183 -19.26 -1.75 6.52
CA LEU A 183 -19.90 -0.49 6.15
C LEU A 183 -21.42 -0.62 6.15
N LYS A 184 -21.98 -1.73 5.63
CA LYS A 184 -23.43 -1.99 5.67
C LYS A 184 -24.01 -2.08 7.09
N GLN A 185 -23.25 -2.61 8.05
CA GLN A 185 -23.69 -2.72 9.44
C GLN A 185 -23.82 -1.35 10.12
N HIS A 186 -22.97 -0.38 9.76
CA HIS A 186 -22.94 0.94 10.36
C HIS A 186 -23.65 2.03 9.53
N LEU A 187 -23.72 1.84 8.21
CA LEU A 187 -24.27 2.78 7.23
C LEU A 187 -25.20 2.01 6.28
N PRO A 188 -26.51 1.92 6.59
CA PRO A 188 -27.49 1.18 5.79
C PRO A 188 -27.61 1.64 4.33
N ASN A 189 -27.15 2.86 4.03
CA ASN A 189 -27.18 3.46 2.69
C ASN A 189 -26.05 2.93 1.79
N VAL A 190 -25.03 2.28 2.35
CA VAL A 190 -23.98 1.61 1.58
C VAL A 190 -24.53 0.32 1.00
N GLN A 191 -24.49 0.20 -0.32
CA GLN A 191 -24.98 -0.96 -1.08
C GLN A 191 -23.84 -1.83 -1.60
N GLU A 192 -22.70 -1.24 -1.93
CA GLU A 192 -21.55 -1.94 -2.50
C GLU A 192 -20.25 -1.20 -2.17
N VAL A 193 -19.15 -1.94 -2.08
CA VAL A 193 -17.78 -1.37 -2.12
C VAL A 193 -17.18 -1.65 -3.49
N VAL A 194 -16.44 -0.74 -4.10
CA VAL A 194 -15.78 -0.94 -5.40
C VAL A 194 -14.29 -0.64 -5.27
N ALA A 195 -13.42 -1.54 -5.74
CA ALA A 195 -11.97 -1.35 -5.74
C ALA A 195 -11.49 -0.90 -7.13
N LEU A 196 -10.89 0.29 -7.24
CA LEU A 196 -10.46 0.88 -8.53
C LEU A 196 -9.39 0.06 -9.28
N ASN A 197 -8.60 -0.72 -8.56
CA ASN A 197 -7.48 -1.47 -9.13
C ASN A 197 -7.83 -2.94 -9.43
N GLN A 198 -9.11 -3.29 -9.42
CA GLN A 198 -9.57 -4.59 -9.89
C GLN A 198 -9.84 -4.48 -11.40
N ALA A 199 -9.03 -5.16 -12.22
CA ALA A 199 -9.41 -5.40 -13.60
C ALA A 199 -10.73 -6.20 -13.60
N MET A 200 -11.75 -5.66 -14.28
CA MET A 200 -13.01 -6.37 -14.55
C MET A 200 -12.76 -7.64 -15.35
#